data_AF-A0A9D2TDL8-F1
#
_entry.id   AF-A0A9D2TDL8-F1
#
_cell.length_a   1.000
_cell.length_b   1.000
_cell.length_c   1.000
_cell.angle_alpha   90.00
_cell.angle_beta   90.00
_cell.angle_gamma   90.00
#
_symmetry.space_group_name_H-M   'P 1'
#
loop_
_entity.id
_entity.type
_entity.pdbx_description
1 polymer ?
#
loop_
_entity_poly.entity_id
_entity_poly.type
_entity_poly.pdbx_seq_one_letter_code
_entity_poly.pdbx_strand_id
1 'polypeptide(L)'
;MSEYKPPFHMTDRITNLVAEISEQIGRITVLSHGNLNPRLRKENRIRTIHSSLAIEHNSLSLEQVTAILNGQRILGDPNEIREVQNAYETYEMLLTLNPA
;
A
#
# COMPACT_ATOMS: atom_id res chain seq x y z
N MET A 1 -33.56 11.84 0.23
CA MET A 1 -32.72 10.97 1.08
C MET A 1 -31.85 11.90 1.90
N SER A 2 -31.81 11.76 3.22
CA SER A 2 -30.89 12.54 4.05
C SER A 2 -29.45 12.17 3.69
N GLU A 3 -28.59 13.18 3.55
CA GLU A 3 -27.17 12.99 3.31
C GLU A 3 -26.55 12.18 4.46
N TYR A 4 -25.86 11.08 4.14
CA TYR A 4 -25.22 10.24 5.15
C TYR A 4 -24.10 11.03 5.82
N LYS A 5 -24.18 11.21 7.14
CA LYS A 5 -23.11 11.80 7.94
C LYS A 5 -22.42 10.71 8.75
N PRO A 6 -21.17 10.33 8.43
CA PRO A 6 -20.42 9.38 9.23
C PRO A 6 -20.21 9.89 10.68
N PRO A 7 -20.26 9.01 11.70
CA PRO A 7 -20.16 9.40 13.11
C PRO A 7 -18.70 9.58 13.56
N PHE A 8 -17.95 10.48 12.92
CA PHE A 8 -16.59 10.81 13.31
C PHE A 8 -16.56 11.97 14.32
N HIS A 9 -15.82 11.79 15.41
CA HIS A 9 -15.60 12.81 16.43
C HIS A 9 -14.11 13.05 16.65
N MET A 10 -13.68 14.31 16.59
CA MET A 10 -12.30 14.68 16.89
C MET A 10 -12.01 14.50 18.38
N THR A 11 -10.78 14.05 18.66
CA THR A 11 -10.25 13.92 20.02
C THR A 11 -8.83 14.47 20.05
N ASP A 12 -8.34 14.86 21.22
CA ASP A 12 -6.96 15.34 21.39
C ASP A 12 -5.92 14.33 20.90
N ARG A 13 -6.19 13.03 21.06
CA ARG A 13 -5.34 11.95 20.54
C ARG A 13 -5.25 11.99 19.02
N ILE A 14 -6.36 12.21 18.31
CA ILE A 14 -6.33 12.32 16.83
C ILE A 14 -5.49 13.54 16.43
N THR A 15 -5.70 14.68 17.09
CA THR A 15 -4.94 15.90 16.81
C THR A 15 -3.43 15.70 17.01
N ASN A 16 -3.04 15.06 18.12
CA ASN A 16 -1.64 14.77 18.40
C ASN A 16 -1.02 13.82 17.36
N LEU A 17 -1.74 12.75 16.97
CA LEU A 17 -1.27 11.84 15.92
C LEU A 17 -1.10 12.55 14.57
N VAL A 18 -2.04 13.45 14.20
CA VAL A 18 -1.93 14.24 12.98
C VAL A 18 -0.70 15.14 13.01
N ALA A 19 -0.42 15.78 14.15
CA ALA A 19 0.78 16.62 14.33
C ALA A 19 2.07 15.80 14.21
N GLU A 20 2.15 14.65 14.88
CA GLU A 20 3.31 13.75 14.82
C GLU A 20 3.55 13.22 13.40
N ILE A 21 2.51 12.75 12.72
CA ILE A 21 2.61 12.27 11.32
C ILE A 21 3.09 13.41 10.40
N SER A 22 2.56 14.61 10.58
CA SER A 22 2.95 15.78 9.77
C SER A 22 4.43 16.14 9.97
N GLU A 23 4.93 16.07 11.22
CA GLU A 23 6.34 16.28 11.51
C GLU A 23 7.23 15.23 10.81
N GLN A 24 6.85 13.95 10.89
CA GLN A 24 7.60 12.87 10.24
C GLN A 24 7.61 13.01 8.72
N ILE A 25 6.48 13.37 8.10
CA ILE A 25 6.41 13.67 6.65
C ILE A 25 7.36 14.81 6.30
N GLY A 26 7.37 15.90 7.09
CA GLY A 26 8.29 17.03 6.91
C GLY A 26 9.76 16.58 6.95
N ARG A 27 10.15 15.80 7.97
CA ARG A 27 11.51 15.25 8.11
C ARG A 27 11.90 14.40 6.90
N ILE A 28 11.05 13.47 6.47
CA ILE A 28 11.33 12.59 5.32
C ILE A 28 11.46 13.39 4.03
N THR A 29 10.62 14.40 3.82
CA THR A 29 10.63 15.23 2.62
C THR A 29 11.94 15.99 2.48
N VAL A 30 12.44 16.57 3.58
CA VAL A 30 13.74 17.27 3.61
C VAL A 30 14.90 16.30 3.38
N LEU A 31 14.93 15.17 4.10
CA LEU A 31 16.03 14.21 4.01
C LEU A 31 16.12 13.53 2.62
N SER A 32 14.98 13.23 2.02
CA SER A 32 14.92 12.58 0.70
C SER A 32 15.20 13.52 -0.47
N HIS A 33 15.30 14.85 -0.23
CA HIS A 33 15.45 15.87 -1.28
C HIS A 33 14.43 15.73 -2.42
N GLY A 34 13.24 15.17 -2.13
CA GLY A 34 12.24 14.82 -3.16
C GLY A 34 12.61 13.65 -4.08
N ASN A 35 13.82 13.11 -3.98
CA ASN A 35 14.32 12.01 -4.80
C ASN A 35 14.09 10.65 -4.12
N LEU A 36 12.86 10.15 -4.24
CA LEU A 36 12.56 8.77 -3.87
C LEU A 36 13.06 7.82 -4.97
N ASN A 37 14.14 7.09 -4.68
CA ASN A 37 14.75 6.10 -5.58
C ASN A 37 13.68 5.14 -6.17
N PRO A 38 13.56 5.00 -7.50
CA PRO A 38 12.58 4.11 -8.13
C PRO A 38 12.62 2.66 -7.62
N ARG A 39 13.81 2.17 -7.25
CA ARG A 39 13.99 0.85 -6.66
C ARG A 39 13.31 0.76 -5.28
N LEU A 40 13.48 1.76 -4.42
CA LEU A 40 12.83 1.82 -3.11
C LEU A 40 11.29 1.92 -3.26
N ARG A 41 10.80 2.65 -4.26
CA ARG A 41 9.36 2.70 -4.56
C ARG A 41 8.83 1.32 -4.93
N LYS A 42 9.52 0.60 -5.80
CA LYS A 42 9.15 -0.78 -6.18
C LYS A 42 9.18 -1.72 -4.98
N GLU A 43 10.24 -1.68 -4.16
CA GLU A 43 10.35 -2.49 -2.95
C GLU A 43 9.22 -2.20 -1.94
N ASN A 44 8.90 -0.93 -1.71
CA ASN A 44 7.78 -0.55 -0.85
C ASN A 44 6.43 -1.02 -1.40
N ARG A 45 6.21 -0.90 -2.72
CA ARG A 45 4.99 -1.39 -3.37
C ARG A 45 4.81 -2.89 -3.19
N ILE A 46 5.87 -3.68 -3.37
CA ILE A 46 5.86 -5.13 -3.15
C ILE A 46 5.49 -5.45 -1.70
N ARG A 47 6.10 -4.76 -0.73
CA ARG A 47 5.78 -4.93 0.70
C ARG A 47 4.32 -4.58 1.00
N THR A 48 3.79 -3.49 0.44
CA THR A 48 2.38 -3.11 0.59
C THR A 48 1.44 -4.19 0.07
N ILE A 49 1.70 -4.73 -1.13
CA ILE A 49 0.87 -5.79 -1.72
C ILE A 49 0.90 -7.05 -0.83
N HIS A 50 2.10 -7.50 -0.46
CA HIS A 50 2.26 -8.67 0.39
C HIS A 50 1.54 -8.50 1.75
N SER A 51 1.76 -7.38 2.44
CA SER A 51 1.12 -7.13 3.73
C SER A 51 -0.40 -7.04 3.64
N SER A 52 -0.94 -6.46 2.56
CA SER A 52 -2.39 -6.36 2.36
C SER A 52 -3.02 -7.73 2.11
N LEU A 53 -2.40 -8.57 1.29
CA LEU A 53 -2.92 -9.90 0.96
C LEU A 53 -2.73 -10.88 2.13
N ALA A 54 -1.66 -10.75 2.91
CA ALA A 54 -1.44 -11.58 4.10
C ALA A 54 -2.51 -11.36 5.18
N ILE A 55 -3.10 -10.16 5.27
CA ILE A 55 -4.25 -9.89 6.16
C ILE A 55 -5.47 -10.68 5.69
N GLU A 56 -5.66 -10.82 4.39
CA GLU A 56 -6.74 -11.59 3.75
C GLU A 56 -6.38 -13.08 3.57
N HIS A 57 -5.45 -13.58 4.40
CA HIS A 57 -5.03 -14.99 4.45
C HIS A 57 -4.32 -15.54 3.19
N ASN A 58 -3.75 -14.69 2.33
CA ASN A 58 -2.84 -15.15 1.28
C ASN A 58 -1.54 -15.67 1.89
N SER A 59 -1.13 -16.88 1.51
CA SER A 59 -0.02 -17.62 2.12
C SER A 59 1.34 -17.37 1.48
N LEU A 60 1.41 -16.63 0.37
CA LEU A 60 2.65 -16.39 -0.37
C LEU A 60 3.62 -15.51 0.42
N SER A 61 4.89 -15.94 0.48
CA SER A 61 5.95 -15.17 1.12
C SER A 61 6.30 -13.90 0.35
N LEU A 62 6.97 -12.95 1.02
CA LEU A 62 7.47 -11.73 0.37
C LEU A 62 8.39 -12.05 -0.83
N GLU A 63 9.22 -13.08 -0.72
CA GLU A 63 10.08 -13.55 -1.82
C GLU A 63 9.25 -14.09 -2.98
N GLN A 64 8.19 -14.86 -2.72
CA GLN A 64 7.29 -15.37 -3.76
C GLN A 64 6.52 -14.24 -4.44
N VAL A 65 5.96 -13.29 -3.69
CA VAL A 65 5.32 -12.08 -4.24
C VAL A 65 6.31 -11.30 -5.11
N THR A 66 7.54 -11.11 -4.62
CA THR A 66 8.60 -10.44 -5.40
C THR A 66 8.90 -11.19 -6.70
N ALA A 67 8.99 -12.51 -6.66
CA ALA A 67 9.25 -13.36 -7.82
C ALA A 67 8.12 -13.28 -8.86
N ILE A 68 6.85 -13.32 -8.43
CA ILE A 68 5.68 -13.13 -9.29
C ILE A 68 5.77 -11.78 -10.03
N LEU A 69 6.04 -10.70 -9.30
CA LEU A 69 6.10 -9.34 -9.85
C LEU A 69 7.34 -9.10 -10.73
N ASN A 70 8.34 -9.97 -10.67
CA ASN A 70 9.48 -9.99 -11.58
C ASN A 70 9.28 -10.95 -12.77
N GLY A 71 8.10 -11.57 -12.90
CA GLY A 71 7.77 -12.49 -14.00
C GLY A 71 8.44 -13.87 -13.86
N GLN A 72 8.95 -14.22 -12.68
CA GLN A 72 9.55 -15.52 -12.42
C GLN A 72 8.47 -16.58 -12.19
N ARG A 73 8.76 -17.83 -12.56
CA ARG A 73 7.87 -18.96 -12.26
C ARG A 73 8.00 -19.34 -10.79
N ILE A 74 6.86 -19.51 -10.13
CA ILE A 74 6.79 -20.01 -8.76
C ILE A 74 5.80 -21.15 -8.65
N LEU A 75 5.94 -21.95 -7.60
CA LEU A 75 4.92 -22.89 -7.15
C LEU A 75 4.07 -22.20 -6.08
N GLY A 76 2.74 -22.29 -6.22
CA GLY A 76 1.77 -21.69 -5.32
C GLY A 76 0.35 -21.95 -5.80
N ASP A 77 -0.65 -21.61 -4.99
CA ASP A 77 -2.04 -21.68 -5.40
C ASP A 77 -2.28 -20.70 -6.57
N PRO A 78 -2.87 -21.14 -7.70
CA PRO A 78 -3.14 -20.28 -8.84
C PRO A 78 -3.99 -19.04 -8.49
N ASN A 79 -4.90 -19.15 -7.51
CA ASN A 79 -5.75 -18.05 -7.07
C ASN A 79 -4.94 -17.01 -6.29
N GLU A 80 -4.10 -17.44 -5.34
CA GLU A 80 -3.23 -16.54 -4.58
C GLU A 80 -2.24 -15.80 -5.50
N ILE A 81 -1.72 -16.48 -6.52
CA ILE A 81 -0.87 -15.85 -7.54
C ILE A 81 -1.65 -14.79 -8.32
N ARG A 82 -2.89 -15.09 -8.69
CA ARG A 82 -3.77 -14.16 -9.39
C ARG A 82 -4.11 -12.95 -8.52
N GLU A 83 -4.34 -13.13 -7.23
CA GLU A 83 -4.57 -12.05 -6.28
C GLU A 83 -3.39 -11.07 -6.23
N VAL A 84 -2.16 -11.58 -6.19
CA VAL A 84 -0.94 -10.75 -6.24
C VAL A 84 -0.88 -9.93 -7.53
N GLN A 85 -1.16 -10.54 -8.67
CA GLN A 85 -1.17 -9.85 -9.98
C GLN A 85 -2.25 -8.76 -10.02
N ASN A 86 -3.48 -9.10 -9.61
CA ASN A 86 -4.60 -8.17 -9.59
C ASN A 86 -4.35 -7.00 -8.62
N ALA A 87 -3.80 -7.27 -7.43
CA ALA A 87 -3.45 -6.25 -6.46
C ALA A 87 -2.40 -5.29 -7.04
N TYR A 88 -1.35 -5.84 -7.70
CA TYR A 88 -0.35 -5.02 -8.36
C TYR A 88 -0.96 -4.10 -9.43
N GLU A 89 -1.77 -4.63 -10.34
CA GLU A 89 -2.46 -3.86 -11.37
C GLU A 89 -3.34 -2.77 -10.76
N THR A 90 -4.10 -3.10 -9.71
CA THR A 90 -4.97 -2.15 -8.99
C THR A 90 -4.17 -0.99 -8.39
N TYR A 91 -3.04 -1.30 -7.74
CA TYR A 91 -2.18 -0.28 -7.14
C TYR A 91 -1.48 0.61 -8.18
N GLU A 92 -1.22 0.12 -9.40
CA GLU A 92 -0.72 0.94 -10.52
C GLU A 92 -1.81 1.88 -11.05
N MET A 93 -3.05 1.42 -11.10
CA MET A 93 -4.19 2.23 -11.53
C MET A 93 -4.63 3.26 -10.47
N LEU A 94 -4.20 3.12 -9.21
CA LEU A 94 -4.71 3.90 -8.07
C LEU A 94 -4.76 5.41 -8.31
N LEU A 95 -3.73 5.98 -8.95
CA LEU A 95 -3.65 7.43 -9.20
C LEU A 95 -4.52 7.91 -10.37
N THR A 96 -5.08 6.98 -11.15
CA THR A 96 -5.97 7.26 -12.29
C THR A 96 -7.44 7.10 -11.96
N LEU A 97 -7.76 6.47 -10.82
CA LEU A 97 -9.13 6.25 -10.39
C LEU A 97 -9.72 7.55 -9.83
N ASN A 98 -10.95 7.88 -10.25
CA ASN A 98 -11.74 8.94 -9.64
C ASN A 98 -12.79 8.32 -8.71
N PRO A 99 -12.64 8.41 -7.38
CA PRO A 99 -13.60 7.87 -6.42
C PRO A 99 -14.82 8.78 -6.18
N ALA A 100 -14.88 9.96 -6.82
CA ALA A 100 -15.97 10.93 -6.69
C ALA A 100 -17.03 10.78 -7.79
#